data_AF-A0A1X9Z914-F1
#
_entry.id   AF-A0A1X9Z914-F1
#
_cell.length_a   1.000
_cell.length_b   1.000
_cell.length_c   1.000
_cell.angle_alpha   90.00
_cell.angle_beta   90.00
_cell.angle_gamma   90.00
#
_symmetry.space_group_name_H-M   'P 1'
#
loop_
_entity.id
_entity.type
_entity.pdbx_description
1 polymer ?
#
loop_
_entity_poly.entity_id
_entity_poly.type
_entity_poly.pdbx_seq_one_letter_code
_entity_poly.pdbx_strand_id
1 'polypeptide(L)' 'MNVKRTFGTILTVLGIIGLIYAGYGFVSHSENTRGLMVYGIIGLIFFVSGIGLVKNTKDES' A
#
# COMPACT_ATOMS: atom_id res chain seq x y z
N MET A 1 -12.28 17.70 -2.34
CA MET A 1 -12.16 16.33 -1.79
C MET A 1 -11.61 16.44 -0.38
N ASN A 2 -12.18 15.71 0.58
CA ASN A 2 -11.66 15.69 1.94
C ASN A 2 -10.19 15.23 1.95
N VAL A 3 -9.29 15.96 2.61
CA VAL A 3 -7.84 15.69 2.67
C VAL A 3 -7.56 14.26 3.11
N LYS A 4 -8.33 13.75 4.08
CA LYS A 4 -8.24 12.36 4.56
C LYS A 4 -8.51 11.33 3.45
N ARG A 5 -9.44 11.60 2.52
CA ARG A 5 -9.73 10.72 1.38
C ARG A 5 -8.58 10.72 0.39
N THR A 6 -8.10 11.90 0.01
CA THR A 6 -6.98 12.04 -0.93
C THR A 6 -5.74 11.33 -0.40
N PHE A 7 -5.43 11.50 0.88
CA PHE A 7 -4.30 10.84 1.52
C PHE A 7 -4.48 9.32 1.56
N GLY A 8 -5.68 8.84 1.91
CA GLY A 8 -6.01 7.41 1.87
C GLY A 8 -5.88 6.81 0.47
N THR A 9 -6.31 7.52 -0.58
CA THR A 9 -6.16 7.06 -1.97
C THR A 9 -4.70 6.97 -2.36
N ILE A 10 -3.88 7.99 -2.07
CA ILE A 10 -2.43 7.98 -2.34
C ILE A 10 -1.77 6.81 -1.61
N LEU A 11 -2.06 6.63 -0.32
CA LEU A 11 -1.49 5.56 0.49
C LEU A 11 -1.88 4.17 -0.04
N THR A 12 -3.11 4.00 -0.52
CA THR A 12 -3.59 2.76 -1.13
C THR A 12 -2.82 2.45 -2.41
N VAL A 13 -2.64 3.45 -3.29
CA VAL A 13 -1.88 3.30 -4.53
C VAL A 13 -0.42 2.94 -4.25
N LEU A 14 0.21 3.58 -3.27
CA LEU A 14 1.57 3.24 -2.83
C LEU A 14 1.64 1.80 -2.29
N GLY A 15 0.65 1.37 -1.51
CA GLY A 15 0.55 0.00 -1.02
C GLY A 15 0.48 -1.03 -2.16
N ILE A 16 -0.33 -0.76 -3.20
CA ILE A 16 -0.44 -1.62 -4.39
C ILE A 16 0.92 -1.72 -5.11
N ILE A 17 1.60 -0.60 -5.33
CA ILE A 17 2.91 -0.58 -5.99
C ILE A 17 3.93 -1.40 -5.18
N GLY A 18 3.96 -1.25 -3.85
CA GLY A 18 4.85 -2.01 -2.97
C GLY A 18 4.60 -3.52 -3.00
N LEU A 19 3.33 -3.93 -3.04
CA LEU A 19 2.95 -5.34 -3.17
C LEU A 19 3.34 -5.93 -4.54
N ILE A 20 3.14 -5.16 -5.62
CA ILE A 20 3.57 -5.56 -6.97
C ILE A 20 5.09 -5.71 -7.03
N TYR A 21 5.84 -4.78 -6.43
CA TYR A 21 7.30 -4.84 -6.40
C TYR A 21 7.80 -6.08 -5.65
N ALA A 22 7.22 -6.38 -4.49
CA ALA A 22 7.55 -7.59 -3.73
C ALA A 22 7.26 -8.87 -4.54
N GLY A 23 6.11 -8.93 -5.22
CA GLY A 23 5.75 -10.08 -6.07
C GLY A 23 6.67 -10.25 -7.28
N TYR A 24 6.96 -9.15 -7.98
CA TYR A 24 7.89 -9.14 -9.11
C TYR A 24 9.29 -9.60 -8.70
N GLY A 25 9.83 -9.03 -7.62
CA GLY A 25 11.15 -9.40 -7.12
C GLY A 25 11.23 -10.85 -6.64
N PHE A 26 10.14 -11.38 -6.05
CA PHE A 26 10.07 -12.78 -5.63
C PHE A 26 10.10 -13.74 -6.83
N VAL A 27 9.35 -13.44 -7.89
CA VAL A 27 9.35 -14.25 -9.12
C VAL A 27 10.71 -14.17 -9.82
N SER A 28 11.33 -12.98 -9.85
CA SER A 28 12.59 -12.75 -10.56
C SER A 28 13.82 -13.43 -9.94
N HIS A 29 13.69 -14.08 -8.77
CA HIS A 29 14.78 -14.77 -8.04
C HIS A 29 16.05 -13.92 -7.83
N SER A 30 15.97 -12.60 -8.03
CA SER A 30 17.12 -11.70 -8.07
C SER A 30 17.38 -11.00 -6.74
N GLU A 31 16.38 -10.95 -5.86
CA GLU A 31 16.40 -10.14 -4.65
C GLU A 31 16.48 -11.00 -3.39
N ASN A 32 17.18 -10.49 -2.37
CA ASN A 32 17.22 -11.08 -1.04
C ASN A 32 15.78 -11.30 -0.53
N THR A 33 15.35 -12.55 -0.39
CA THR A 33 13.99 -12.94 -0.01
C THR A 33 13.52 -12.25 1.28
N ARG A 34 14.46 -11.96 2.20
CA ARG A 34 14.18 -11.21 3.43
C ARG A 34 13.78 -9.76 3.15
N GLY A 35 14.44 -9.10 2.19
CA GLY A 35 14.10 -7.73 1.77
C GLY A 35 12.73 -7.66 1.10
N LEU A 36 12.44 -8.62 0.21
CA LEU A 36 11.12 -8.73 -0.43
C LEU A 36 10.00 -8.95 0.57
N MET A 37 10.23 -9.75 1.61
CA MET A 37 9.27 -9.96 2.69
C MET A 37 8.97 -8.65 3.43
N VAL A 38 9.99 -7.83 3.72
CA VAL A 38 9.81 -6.51 4.33
C VAL A 38 9.00 -5.59 3.42
N TYR A 39 9.33 -5.53 2.12
CA TYR A 39 8.57 -4.72 1.16
C TYR A 39 7.11 -5.16 1.04
N GLY A 40 6.85 -6.47 1.04
CA GLY A 40 5.50 -7.03 1.01
C GLY A 40 4.69 -6.67 2.26
N ILE A 41 5.28 -6.77 3.46
CA ILE A 41 4.61 -6.41 4.71
C ILE A 41 4.30 -4.91 4.75
N ILE A 42 5.26 -4.05 4.38
CA ILE A 42 5.05 -2.60 4.34
C ILE A 42 3.96 -2.24 3.32
N GLY A 43 3.99 -2.83 2.12
CA GLY A 43 2.98 -2.63 1.09
C GLY A 43 1.58 -3.03 1.57
N LEU A 44 1.48 -4.16 2.28
CA LEU A 44 0.22 -4.63 2.88
C LEU A 44 -0.30 -3.65 3.94
N ILE A 45 0.57 -3.18 4.84
CA ILE A 45 0.20 -2.20 5.88
C ILE A 45 -0.33 -0.92 5.21
N PHE A 46 0.38 -0.38 4.22
CA PHE A 46 -0.03 0.83 3.51
C PHE A 46 -1.37 0.65 2.79
N PHE A 47 -1.57 -0.51 2.14
CA PHE A 47 -2.82 -0.82 1.46
C PHE A 47 -4.01 -0.87 2.43
N VAL A 48 -3.88 -1.62 3.53
CA VAL A 48 -4.95 -1.75 4.53
C VAL A 48 -5.24 -0.43 5.23
N SER A 49 -4.20 0.32 5.62
CA SER A 49 -4.35 1.65 6.22
C SER A 49 -4.97 2.66 5.26
N GLY A 50 -4.59 2.64 3.98
CA GLY A 50 -5.13 3.51 2.94
C GLY A 50 -6.62 3.29 2.71
N ILE A 51 -7.05 2.03 2.58
CA ILE A 51 -8.47 1.68 2.48
C ILE A 51 -9.22 2.10 3.75
N GLY A 52 -8.64 1.89 4.93
CA GLY A 52 -9.22 2.31 6.19
C GLY A 52 -9.49 3.83 6.24
N LEU A 53 -8.55 4.64 5.77
CA LEU A 53 -8.69 6.10 5.68
C LEU A 53 -9.80 6.49 4.70
N VAL A 54 -9.81 5.92 3.49
CA VAL A 54 -10.84 6.22 2.47
C VAL A 54 -12.24 5.85 2.97
N LYS A 55 -12.38 4.66 3.57
CA LYS A 55 -13.68 4.12 4.01
C LYS A 55 -14.25 4.84 5.25
N ASN A 56 -13.40 5.36 6.13
CA ASN A 56 -13.84 6.09 7.33
C ASN A 56 -14.03 7.59 7.10
N THR A 57 -13.70 8.12 5.93
CA THR A 57 -14.02 9.52 5.58
C THR A 57 -15.50 9.68 5.25
N LYS A 58 -16.26 10.23 6.20
CA LYS A 58 -17.51 10.92 5.88
C LYS A 58 -17.17 12.24 5.17
N ASP A 59 -17.88 12.55 4.08
CA ASP A 59 -17.87 13.90 3.53
C ASP A 59 -18.58 14.81 4.54
N GLU A 60 -17.79 15.49 5.36
CA GLU A 60 -18.27 16.60 6.17
C GLU A 60 -18.67 17.70 5.18
N SER A 61 -19.98 17.97 5.11
CA SER A 61 -20.57 19.07 4.31
C SER A 61 -20.66 20.33 5.15
#